data_AF-A0A2D8Z549-F1
#
_entry.id   AF-A0A2D8Z549-F1
#
_cell.length_a   1.000
_cell.length_b   1.000
_cell.length_c   1.000
_cell.angle_alpha   90.00
_cell.angle_beta   90.00
_cell.angle_gamma   90.00
#
_symmetry.space_group_name_H-M   'P 1'
#
loop_
_entity.id
_entity.type
_entity.pdbx_description
1 polymer ?
#
loop_
_entity_poly.entity_id
_entity_poly.type
_entity_poly.pdbx_seq_one_letter_code
_entity_poly.pdbx_strand_id
1 'polypeptide(L)'
;MITKWKNDETLALEIERKNKDFDSRLISSIQFAKRKAKFPENAPMSMVHNMILETKDVSKKFNFLKIVNPKALTRATLIFFVIIITSGIWVYSEKDNIPILVKRALGEQIEIPRDTTIIEEPNISKVGIGDNIQMTFKVKSKKNSELKANLNIEYNSGRNVKVSLERTEKEPDTYTGTIEDVPESFSFDAQIDDAKTETLTVTAIERPTIKNISATQVYPEFTKQSPTNHVPGDFTFFPGSEVTINIESSKELDSGNLKFLGLDNQMPLSVNEANKKEGVAKIKIPSQSLSGFSVSLTDSEEMDSKNNAIYKISLLTDLPPEIRITYPKRSEELVTRKATLLIKYEAIDRFGVNSINLKYKREENEIVTIPLMKEESSKKQISDSYEWNLGSLKTGLSEGDQIEYWLEASDQNISGLNISSSEKLSLKVVTPEEKRADLLGRTSDALGSVDEATNDQENLNKDLESIIRKNTPIKKN
;
A
#
# COMPACT_ATOMS: atom_id res chain seq x y z
N MET A 1 7.67 -44.72 59.72
CA MET A 1 7.16 -44.87 61.10
C MET A 1 8.03 -45.91 61.78
N ILE A 2 9.02 -45.46 62.55
CA ILE A 2 9.96 -46.33 63.26
C ILE A 2 9.15 -47.12 64.28
N THR A 3 9.17 -48.44 64.18
CA THR A 3 8.62 -49.35 65.17
C THR A 3 9.32 -49.05 66.50
N LYS A 4 8.71 -48.23 67.35
CA LYS A 4 9.14 -48.05 68.73
C LYS A 4 9.00 -49.42 69.40
N TRP A 5 10.10 -50.17 69.47
CA TRP A 5 10.15 -51.38 70.27
C TRP A 5 9.74 -50.98 71.69
N LYS A 6 8.60 -51.50 72.16
CA LYS A 6 8.17 -51.24 73.53
C LYS A 6 9.24 -51.81 74.46
N ASN A 7 9.73 -50.99 75.39
CA ASN A 7 10.71 -51.41 76.39
C ASN A 7 10.15 -52.59 77.19
N ASP A 8 10.96 -53.62 77.50
CA ASP A 8 10.49 -54.88 78.09
C ASP A 8 9.66 -54.69 79.37
N GLU A 9 9.95 -53.65 80.16
CA GLU A 9 9.17 -53.27 81.36
C GLU A 9 7.75 -52.81 81.01
N THR A 10 7.59 -52.03 79.93
CA THR A 10 6.28 -51.60 79.43
C THR A 10 5.48 -52.75 78.83
N LEU A 11 6.17 -53.71 78.19
CA LEU A 11 5.55 -54.95 77.70
C LEU A 11 5.08 -55.82 78.88
N ALA A 12 5.91 -55.97 79.92
CA ALA A 12 5.59 -56.72 81.12
C ALA A 12 4.37 -56.15 81.85
N LEU A 13 4.30 -54.83 82.04
CA LEU A 13 3.14 -54.14 82.60
C LEU A 13 1.87 -54.35 81.78
N GLU A 14 1.97 -54.37 80.44
CA GLU A 14 0.82 -54.59 79.57
C GLU A 14 0.32 -56.04 79.61
N ILE A 15 1.25 -57.00 79.79
CA ILE A 15 0.93 -58.41 80.02
C ILE A 15 0.22 -58.58 81.38
N GLU A 16 0.76 -58.02 82.45
CA GLU A 16 0.17 -58.07 83.80
C GLU A 16 -1.19 -57.37 83.85
N ARG A 17 -1.37 -56.23 83.16
CA ARG A 17 -2.67 -55.54 83.10
C ARG A 17 -3.75 -56.38 82.44
N LYS A 18 -3.37 -57.24 81.48
CA LYS A 18 -4.31 -58.16 80.79
C LYS A 18 -4.49 -59.48 81.53
N ASN A 19 -3.52 -59.91 82.34
CA ASN A 19 -3.62 -61.11 83.15
C ASN A 19 -3.16 -60.85 84.60
N LYS A 20 -4.13 -60.81 85.51
CA LYS A 20 -3.92 -60.53 86.94
C LYS A 20 -3.12 -61.62 87.65
N ASP A 21 -3.01 -62.82 87.09
CA ASP A 21 -2.29 -63.96 87.70
C ASP A 21 -0.79 -63.70 87.92
N PHE A 22 -0.21 -62.76 87.17
CA PHE A 22 1.21 -62.41 87.29
C PHE A 22 1.52 -61.51 88.49
N ASP A 23 0.52 -60.80 89.06
CA ASP A 23 0.56 -60.08 90.34
C ASP A 23 1.88 -59.34 90.67
N SER A 24 2.35 -58.48 89.74
CA SER A 24 3.62 -57.72 89.81
C SER A 24 4.92 -58.55 89.78
N ARG A 25 4.84 -59.88 89.63
CA ARG A 25 5.99 -60.79 89.63
C ARG A 25 6.73 -60.76 88.30
N LEU A 26 6.04 -60.55 87.18
CA LEU A 26 6.64 -60.50 85.85
C LEU A 26 7.48 -59.23 85.68
N ILE A 27 6.95 -58.06 86.05
CA ILE A 27 7.72 -56.81 86.00
C ILE A 27 8.92 -56.87 86.96
N SER A 28 8.71 -57.36 88.18
CA SER A 28 9.77 -57.45 89.19
C SER A 28 10.88 -58.39 88.72
N SER A 29 10.53 -59.55 88.13
CA SER A 29 11.50 -60.49 87.58
C SER A 29 12.38 -59.86 86.48
N ILE A 30 11.81 -59.01 85.61
CA ILE A 30 12.54 -58.32 84.54
C ILE A 30 13.43 -57.20 85.11
N GLN A 31 12.95 -56.45 86.11
CA GLN A 31 13.74 -55.41 86.78
C GLN A 31 14.94 -55.99 87.54
N PHE A 32 14.77 -57.14 88.19
CA PHE A 32 15.85 -57.88 88.84
C PHE A 32 16.84 -58.46 87.83
N ALA A 33 16.36 -59.08 86.74
CA ALA A 33 17.21 -59.62 85.68
C ALA A 33 18.08 -58.53 85.01
N LYS A 34 17.53 -57.33 84.82
CA LYS A 34 18.24 -56.18 84.26
C LYS A 34 19.12 -55.41 85.28
N ARG A 35 19.23 -55.90 86.53
CA ARG A 35 19.98 -55.27 87.65
C ARG A 35 19.60 -53.81 87.93
N LYS A 36 18.38 -53.40 87.58
CA LYS A 36 17.91 -52.01 87.76
C LYS A 36 17.28 -51.76 89.14
N ALA A 37 16.86 -52.80 89.84
CA ALA A 37 16.37 -52.72 91.21
C ALA A 37 17.49 -53.06 92.21
N LYS A 38 17.68 -52.23 93.24
CA LYS A 38 18.60 -52.53 94.36
C LYS A 38 17.96 -53.55 95.29
N PHE A 39 18.72 -54.56 95.68
CA PHE A 39 18.28 -55.56 96.66
C PHE A 39 18.06 -54.91 98.04
N PRO A 40 16.98 -55.24 98.77
CA PRO A 40 16.87 -54.92 100.19
C PRO A 40 17.99 -55.65 100.96
N GLU A 41 18.70 -54.96 101.86
CA GLU A 41 19.91 -55.47 102.56
C GLU A 41 19.71 -56.78 103.35
N ASN A 42 18.46 -57.20 103.60
CA ASN A 42 18.11 -58.43 104.32
C ASN A 42 17.13 -59.36 103.58
N ALA A 43 17.02 -59.27 102.25
CA ALA A 43 16.16 -60.19 101.48
C ALA A 43 16.89 -61.52 101.16
N PRO A 44 16.36 -62.69 101.54
CA PRO A 44 16.99 -63.97 101.19
C PRO A 44 16.89 -64.22 99.68
N MET A 45 18.03 -64.54 99.04
CA MET A 45 18.12 -64.83 97.59
C MET A 45 17.17 -65.95 97.13
N SER A 46 16.75 -66.84 98.04
CA SER A 46 15.77 -67.89 97.78
C SER A 46 14.38 -67.34 97.42
N MET A 47 13.98 -66.20 97.96
CA MET A 47 12.67 -65.59 97.69
C MET A 47 12.60 -65.02 96.26
N VAL A 48 13.69 -64.40 95.79
CA VAL A 48 13.81 -63.91 94.40
C VAL A 48 13.84 -65.08 93.42
N HIS A 49 14.59 -66.14 93.75
CA HIS A 49 14.66 -67.34 92.92
C HIS A 49 13.29 -68.02 92.80
N ASN A 50 12.57 -68.16 93.90
CA ASN A 50 11.21 -68.72 93.90
C ASN A 50 10.23 -67.83 93.13
N MET A 51 10.31 -66.51 93.26
CA MET A 51 9.48 -65.58 92.47
C MET A 51 9.72 -65.72 90.96
N ILE A 52 10.98 -65.88 90.53
CA ILE A 52 11.32 -66.11 89.11
C ILE A 52 10.81 -67.48 88.64
N LEU A 53 10.93 -68.53 89.46
CA LEU A 53 10.43 -69.86 89.13
C LEU A 53 8.90 -69.89 89.01
N GLU A 54 8.19 -69.28 89.95
CA GLU A 54 6.72 -69.15 89.89
C GLU A 54 6.29 -68.32 88.68
N THR A 55 6.98 -67.21 88.40
CA THR A 55 6.72 -66.39 87.19
C THR A 55 6.93 -67.20 85.92
N LYS A 56 7.95 -68.05 85.87
CA LYS A 56 8.22 -68.95 84.73
C LYS A 56 7.12 -69.98 84.53
N ASP A 57 6.58 -70.55 85.60
CA ASP A 57 5.50 -71.54 85.49
C ASP A 57 4.15 -70.91 85.15
N VAL A 58 3.85 -69.71 85.66
CA VAL A 58 2.69 -68.92 85.22
C VAL A 58 2.85 -68.48 83.75
N SER A 59 4.07 -68.10 83.36
CA SER A 59 4.41 -67.72 81.98
C SER A 59 4.21 -68.86 80.98
N LYS A 60 4.53 -70.11 81.32
CA LYS A 60 4.34 -71.25 80.40
C LYS A 60 2.89 -71.52 80.06
N LYS A 61 1.96 -71.20 80.97
CA LYS A 61 0.52 -71.38 80.78
C LYS A 61 -0.10 -70.27 79.92
N PHE A 62 0.64 -69.18 79.68
CA PHE A 62 0.13 -68.02 78.98
C PHE A 62 0.58 -67.99 77.52
N ASN A 63 -0.36 -67.84 76.58
CA ASN A 63 -0.06 -67.72 75.16
C ASN A 63 0.12 -66.25 74.77
N PHE A 64 1.39 -65.81 74.71
CA PHE A 64 1.78 -64.43 74.44
C PHE A 64 1.32 -63.88 73.07
N LEU A 65 0.96 -64.75 72.12
CA LEU A 65 0.48 -64.34 70.80
C LEU A 65 -0.90 -63.65 70.84
N LYS A 66 -1.74 -63.92 71.85
CA LYS A 66 -3.06 -63.26 72.01
C LYS A 66 -2.96 -61.77 72.40
N ILE A 67 -1.77 -61.29 72.77
CA ILE A 67 -1.58 -59.89 73.19
C ILE A 67 -1.36 -58.96 72.00
N VAL A 68 -0.84 -59.47 70.89
CA VAL A 68 -0.60 -58.69 69.66
C VAL A 68 -1.95 -58.43 69.00
N ASN A 69 -2.35 -57.15 68.88
CA ASN A 69 -3.57 -56.77 68.19
C ASN A 69 -3.30 -56.74 66.66
N PRO A 70 -3.79 -57.71 65.87
CA PRO A 70 -3.48 -57.78 64.44
C PRO A 70 -4.19 -56.68 63.64
N LYS A 71 -5.17 -55.97 64.21
CA LYS A 71 -5.99 -54.97 63.50
C LYS A 71 -5.18 -53.82 62.90
N ALA A 72 -4.07 -53.44 63.53
CA ALA A 72 -3.19 -52.40 62.99
C ALA A 72 -2.39 -52.90 61.78
N LEU A 73 -1.90 -54.14 61.84
CA LEU A 73 -1.16 -54.78 60.76
C LEU A 73 -2.07 -55.06 59.57
N THR A 74 -3.28 -55.58 59.79
CA THR A 74 -4.23 -55.89 58.71
C THR A 74 -4.73 -54.62 57.99
N ARG A 75 -4.92 -53.52 58.72
CA ARG A 75 -5.22 -52.20 58.10
C ARG A 75 -4.06 -51.71 57.26
N ALA A 76 -2.83 -51.80 57.77
CA ALA A 76 -1.65 -51.39 57.02
C ALA A 76 -1.45 -52.22 55.74
N THR A 77 -1.64 -53.55 55.82
CA THR A 77 -1.54 -54.42 54.64
C THR A 77 -2.66 -54.15 53.62
N LEU A 78 -3.88 -53.85 54.09
CA LEU A 78 -4.99 -53.53 53.20
C LEU A 78 -4.78 -52.19 52.49
N ILE A 79 -4.29 -51.17 53.21
CA ILE A 79 -3.89 -49.88 52.62
C ILE A 79 -2.78 -50.10 51.58
N PHE A 80 -1.79 -50.94 51.88
CA PHE A 80 -0.71 -51.26 50.94
C PHE A 80 -1.23 -51.93 49.67
N PHE A 81 -2.17 -52.89 49.78
CA PHE A 81 -2.82 -53.50 48.62
C PHE A 81 -3.63 -52.50 47.82
N VAL A 82 -4.39 -51.61 48.47
CA VAL A 82 -5.14 -50.56 47.77
C VAL A 82 -4.18 -49.66 46.99
N ILE A 83 -3.07 -49.22 47.59
CA ILE A 83 -2.05 -48.41 46.92
C ILE A 83 -1.47 -49.14 45.71
N ILE A 84 -1.13 -50.42 45.84
CA ILE A 84 -0.61 -51.24 44.73
C ILE A 84 -1.64 -51.35 43.60
N ILE A 85 -2.91 -51.63 43.93
CA ILE A 85 -3.96 -51.77 42.92
C ILE A 85 -4.19 -50.43 42.20
N THR A 86 -4.30 -49.33 42.94
CA THR A 86 -4.47 -47.99 42.34
C THR A 86 -3.25 -47.61 41.49
N SER A 87 -2.04 -47.93 41.94
CA SER A 87 -0.82 -47.70 41.19
C SER A 87 -0.75 -48.57 39.94
N GLY A 88 -1.17 -49.84 40.02
CA GLY A 88 -1.18 -50.76 38.88
C GLY A 88 -2.18 -50.36 37.81
N ILE A 89 -3.38 -49.91 38.20
CA ILE A 89 -4.39 -49.37 37.29
C ILE A 89 -3.85 -48.12 36.58
N TRP A 90 -3.19 -47.23 37.33
CA TRP A 90 -2.57 -46.03 36.76
C TRP A 90 -1.45 -46.39 35.76
N VAL A 91 -0.59 -47.36 36.11
CA VAL A 91 0.47 -47.84 35.21
C VAL A 91 -0.08 -48.49 33.93
N TYR A 92 -1.20 -49.21 34.05
CA TYR A 92 -1.85 -49.83 32.89
C TYR A 92 -2.49 -48.79 31.96
N SER A 93 -3.11 -47.76 32.53
CA SER A 93 -3.69 -46.65 31.76
C SER A 93 -2.63 -45.88 30.97
N GLU A 94 -1.45 -45.69 31.57
CA GLU A 94 -0.41 -44.80 31.07
C GLU A 94 0.80 -45.54 30.44
N LYS A 95 0.54 -46.74 29.90
CA LYS A 95 1.55 -47.72 29.48
C LYS A 95 2.61 -47.17 28.51
N ASP A 96 2.24 -46.21 27.67
CA ASP A 96 3.13 -45.64 26.65
C ASP A 96 4.01 -44.49 27.20
N ASN A 97 3.55 -43.76 28.22
CA ASN A 97 4.26 -42.57 28.72
C ASN A 97 5.24 -42.90 29.86
N ILE A 98 4.95 -43.90 30.68
CA ILE A 98 5.79 -44.34 31.81
C ILE A 98 7.22 -44.71 31.40
N PRO A 99 7.48 -45.52 30.36
CA PRO A 99 8.86 -45.84 29.98
C PRO A 99 9.65 -44.60 29.56
N ILE A 100 9.01 -43.60 28.95
CA ILE A 100 9.64 -42.34 28.56
C ILE A 100 9.99 -41.50 29.80
N LEU A 101 9.06 -41.42 30.78
CA LEU A 101 9.28 -40.71 32.04
C LEU A 101 10.39 -41.35 32.89
N VAL A 102 10.46 -42.69 32.94
CA VAL A 102 11.52 -43.41 33.66
C VAL A 102 12.88 -43.21 33.00
N LYS A 103 12.97 -43.28 31.67
CA LYS A 103 14.20 -42.99 30.92
C LYS A 103 14.70 -41.57 31.16
N ARG A 104 13.80 -40.59 31.21
CA ARG A 104 14.13 -39.22 31.57
C ARG A 104 14.57 -39.08 33.03
N ALA A 105 13.93 -39.77 33.97
CA ALA A 105 14.36 -39.79 35.37
C ALA A 105 15.78 -40.38 35.55
N LEU A 106 16.19 -41.24 34.61
CA LEU A 106 17.54 -41.80 34.51
C LEU A 106 18.52 -40.91 33.72
N GLY A 107 18.09 -39.74 33.26
CA GLY A 107 18.96 -38.72 32.64
C GLY A 107 18.93 -38.67 31.11
N GLU A 108 18.11 -39.46 30.42
CA GLU A 108 17.96 -39.35 28.95
C GLU A 108 17.13 -38.12 28.57
N GLN A 109 17.66 -37.29 27.65
CA GLN A 109 16.93 -36.14 27.11
C GLN A 109 15.97 -36.58 25.99
N ILE A 110 14.83 -37.15 26.40
CA ILE A 110 13.72 -37.48 25.50
C ILE A 110 12.61 -36.45 25.71
N GLU A 111 11.93 -36.05 24.63
CA GLU A 111 10.77 -35.17 24.69
C GLU A 111 9.66 -35.78 25.55
N ILE A 112 8.93 -34.92 26.27
CA ILE A 112 7.78 -35.37 27.06
C ILE A 112 6.75 -35.92 26.08
N PRO A 113 6.16 -37.10 26.34
CA PRO A 113 5.05 -37.57 25.53
C PRO A 113 3.91 -36.56 25.62
N ARG A 114 3.62 -35.89 24.52
CA ARG A 114 2.52 -34.94 24.36
C ARG A 114 1.36 -35.61 23.63
N ASP A 115 0.15 -35.25 24.00
CA ASP A 115 -1.06 -35.67 23.28
C ASP A 115 -1.18 -34.96 21.94
N THR A 116 -0.55 -33.79 21.82
CA THR A 116 -0.56 -32.93 20.64
C THR A 116 0.85 -32.73 20.11
N THR A 117 1.03 -32.79 18.79
CA THR A 117 2.29 -32.51 18.11
C THR A 117 2.05 -31.61 16.91
N ILE A 118 2.88 -30.57 16.76
CA ILE A 118 2.84 -29.65 15.62
C ILE A 118 3.73 -30.27 14.53
N ILE A 119 3.18 -30.44 13.33
CA ILE A 119 3.83 -31.13 12.21
C ILE A 119 4.40 -30.12 11.21
N GLU A 120 3.67 -29.04 10.94
CA GLU A 120 4.09 -27.99 10.02
C GLU A 120 4.00 -26.63 10.70
N GLU A 121 5.09 -25.87 10.55
CA GLU A 121 5.25 -24.50 11.03
C GLU A 121 5.30 -23.54 9.83
N PRO A 122 4.90 -22.27 10.01
CA PRO A 122 4.94 -21.28 8.95
C PRO A 122 6.38 -20.94 8.56
N ASN A 123 6.71 -21.11 7.28
CA ASN A 123 8.03 -20.77 6.72
C ASN A 123 8.09 -19.28 6.35
N ILE A 124 8.02 -18.40 7.34
CA ILE A 124 8.03 -16.94 7.14
C ILE A 124 9.17 -16.34 7.97
N SER A 125 10.20 -15.82 7.30
CA SER A 125 11.37 -15.20 7.93
C SER A 125 11.43 -13.69 7.77
N LYS A 126 10.76 -13.16 6.74
CA LYS A 126 10.76 -11.74 6.36
C LYS A 126 9.34 -11.28 6.06
N VAL A 127 9.02 -10.07 6.48
CA VAL A 127 7.74 -9.42 6.21
C VAL A 127 7.93 -7.93 5.97
N GLY A 128 7.15 -7.32 5.08
CA GLY A 128 7.09 -5.87 4.96
C GLY A 128 6.36 -5.25 6.14
N ILE A 129 6.86 -4.13 6.66
CA ILE A 129 6.14 -3.37 7.68
C ILE A 129 4.75 -2.97 7.13
N GLY A 130 3.74 -3.24 7.95
CA GLY A 130 2.32 -3.02 7.70
C GLY A 130 1.61 -4.12 6.92
N ASP A 131 2.25 -5.27 6.68
CA ASP A 131 1.56 -6.40 6.06
C ASP A 131 0.73 -7.20 7.05
N ASN A 132 -0.25 -7.92 6.49
CA ASN A 132 -1.02 -8.91 7.21
C ASN A 132 -0.40 -10.28 6.96
N ILE A 133 0.04 -10.96 8.02
CA ILE A 133 0.59 -12.30 7.92
C ILE A 133 -0.44 -13.30 8.43
N GLN A 134 -0.76 -14.31 7.61
CA GLN A 134 -1.49 -15.48 8.07
C GLN A 134 -0.51 -16.56 8.52
N MET A 135 -0.58 -16.92 9.79
CA MET A 135 0.22 -17.96 10.41
C MET A 135 -0.60 -19.25 10.45
N THR A 136 -0.13 -20.28 9.75
CA THR A 136 -0.82 -21.57 9.64
C THR A 136 0.00 -22.66 10.29
N PHE A 137 -0.62 -23.42 11.19
CA PHE A 137 0.00 -24.53 11.91
C PHE A 137 -0.82 -25.80 11.69
N LYS A 138 -0.17 -26.88 11.25
CA LYS A 138 -0.81 -28.22 11.19
C LYS A 138 -0.45 -29.04 12.40
N VAL A 139 -1.46 -29.66 13.00
CA VAL A 139 -1.37 -30.28 14.32
C VAL A 139 -1.98 -31.67 14.27
N LYS A 140 -1.30 -32.64 14.87
CA LYS A 140 -1.85 -33.97 15.14
C LYS A 140 -2.09 -34.11 16.63
N SER A 141 -3.35 -34.28 17.02
CA SER A 141 -3.73 -34.50 18.41
C SER A 141 -4.44 -35.84 18.59
N LYS A 142 -4.22 -36.47 19.74
CA LYS A 142 -5.01 -37.63 20.20
C LYS A 142 -6.40 -37.22 20.73
N LYS A 143 -6.62 -35.92 20.98
CA LYS A 143 -7.88 -35.36 21.48
C LYS A 143 -8.78 -34.94 20.31
N ASN A 144 -10.08 -35.24 20.44
CA ASN A 144 -11.08 -34.95 19.41
C ASN A 144 -11.87 -33.64 19.66
N SER A 145 -11.55 -32.92 20.76
CA SER A 145 -12.16 -31.64 21.14
C SER A 145 -11.40 -30.45 20.54
N GLU A 146 -12.03 -29.28 20.48
CA GLU A 146 -11.34 -28.03 20.12
C GLU A 146 -10.15 -27.78 21.06
N LEU A 147 -8.96 -27.61 20.46
CA LEU A 147 -7.73 -27.34 21.19
C LEU A 147 -7.62 -25.83 21.43
N LYS A 148 -7.13 -25.45 22.61
CA LYS A 148 -6.80 -24.05 22.88
C LYS A 148 -5.50 -23.71 22.19
N ALA A 149 -5.58 -22.86 21.18
CA ALA A 149 -4.44 -22.49 20.36
C ALA A 149 -4.18 -20.98 20.48
N ASN A 150 -3.00 -20.60 20.94
CA ASN A 150 -2.58 -19.22 21.08
C ASN A 150 -1.18 -19.03 20.49
N LEU A 151 -0.98 -17.89 19.85
CA LEU A 151 0.29 -17.42 19.34
C LEU A 151 0.76 -16.29 20.26
N ASN A 152 1.89 -16.51 20.95
CA ASN A 152 2.55 -15.48 21.73
C ASN A 152 3.54 -14.75 20.82
N ILE A 153 3.42 -13.44 20.74
CA ILE A 153 4.26 -12.57 19.91
C ILE A 153 4.96 -11.58 20.82
N GLU A 154 6.28 -11.55 20.75
CA GLU A 154 7.15 -10.60 21.44
C GLU A 154 7.81 -9.70 20.39
N TYR A 155 7.41 -8.43 20.37
CA TYR A 155 8.02 -7.43 19.49
C TYR A 155 9.36 -6.95 20.04
N ASN A 156 10.25 -6.46 19.17
CA ASN A 156 11.55 -5.92 19.59
C ASN A 156 11.46 -4.74 20.58
N SER A 157 10.34 -4.01 20.60
CA SER A 157 10.05 -3.00 21.64
C SER A 157 9.81 -3.56 23.05
N GLY A 158 9.71 -4.89 23.19
CA GLY A 158 9.32 -5.58 24.43
C GLY A 158 7.80 -5.69 24.63
N ARG A 159 7.01 -5.24 23.66
CA ARG A 159 5.55 -5.41 23.67
C ARG A 159 5.20 -6.87 23.42
N ASN A 160 4.36 -7.44 24.29
CA ASN A 160 3.88 -8.81 24.16
C ASN A 160 2.39 -8.82 23.77
N VAL A 161 2.05 -9.57 22.73
CA VAL A 161 0.68 -9.74 22.23
C VAL A 161 0.36 -11.22 22.15
N LYS A 162 -0.86 -11.59 22.53
CA LYS A 162 -1.39 -12.94 22.36
C LYS A 162 -2.48 -12.91 21.30
N VAL A 163 -2.30 -13.69 20.25
CA VAL A 163 -3.28 -13.86 19.18
C VAL A 163 -3.87 -15.27 19.31
N SER A 164 -5.20 -15.38 19.35
CA SER A 164 -5.85 -16.70 19.35
C SER A 164 -5.82 -17.28 17.94
N LEU A 165 -5.47 -18.55 17.83
CA LEU A 165 -5.50 -19.29 16.57
C LEU A 165 -6.86 -19.98 16.44
N GLU A 166 -7.50 -19.81 15.30
CA GLU A 166 -8.80 -20.41 15.00
C GLU A 166 -8.65 -21.68 14.18
N ARG A 167 -9.53 -22.65 14.45
CA ARG A 167 -9.56 -23.91 13.71
C ARG A 167 -10.18 -23.70 12.33
N THR A 168 -9.53 -24.20 11.29
CA THR A 168 -10.03 -24.07 9.92
C THR A 168 -11.17 -25.05 9.67
N GLU A 169 -12.32 -24.58 9.15
CA GLU A 169 -13.49 -25.44 8.90
C GLU A 169 -13.23 -26.58 7.90
N LYS A 170 -12.36 -26.33 6.90
CA LYS A 170 -12.03 -27.28 5.82
C LYS A 170 -11.05 -28.38 6.25
N GLU A 171 -10.22 -28.11 7.26
CA GLU A 171 -9.17 -29.00 7.72
C GLU A 171 -9.14 -29.01 9.26
N PRO A 172 -9.69 -30.06 9.90
CA PRO A 172 -9.81 -30.12 11.36
C PRO A 172 -8.48 -30.11 12.12
N ASP A 173 -7.37 -30.34 11.42
CA ASP A 173 -6.01 -30.41 11.96
C ASP A 173 -5.22 -29.10 11.75
N THR A 174 -5.83 -28.09 11.12
CA THR A 174 -5.16 -26.84 10.73
C THR A 174 -5.68 -25.65 11.53
N TYR A 175 -4.77 -24.99 12.26
CA TYR A 175 -5.05 -23.78 13.05
C TYR A 175 -4.42 -22.57 12.37
N THR A 176 -5.17 -21.49 12.25
CA THR A 176 -4.74 -20.26 11.58
C THR A 176 -4.94 -19.05 12.45
N GLY A 177 -4.01 -18.10 12.41
CA GLY A 177 -4.19 -16.79 13.01
C GLY A 177 -3.58 -15.71 12.15
N THR A 178 -4.23 -14.56 12.11
CA THR A 178 -3.78 -13.42 11.31
C THR A 178 -3.17 -12.37 12.23
N ILE A 179 -1.95 -11.97 11.91
CA ILE A 179 -1.30 -10.80 12.51
C ILE A 179 -1.53 -9.66 11.52
N GLU A 180 -2.35 -8.69 11.91
CA GLU A 180 -2.64 -7.53 11.08
C GLU A 180 -1.61 -6.42 11.30
N ASP A 181 -1.25 -5.74 10.21
CA ASP A 181 -0.43 -4.52 10.19
C ASP A 181 0.86 -4.62 11.03
N VAL A 182 1.76 -5.54 10.65
CA VAL A 182 3.00 -5.80 11.41
C VAL A 182 3.85 -4.52 11.53
N PRO A 183 4.06 -3.96 12.73
CA PRO A 183 4.73 -2.67 12.86
C PRO A 183 6.26 -2.76 12.90
N GLU A 184 6.82 -3.85 13.44
CA GLU A 184 8.26 -4.05 13.64
C GLU A 184 8.58 -5.55 13.73
N SER A 185 9.88 -5.88 13.71
CA SER A 185 10.37 -7.25 13.85
C SER A 185 9.92 -7.86 15.19
N PHE A 186 9.60 -9.15 15.16
CA PHE A 186 9.07 -9.85 16.32
C PHE A 186 9.56 -11.29 16.36
N SER A 187 9.58 -11.83 17.58
CA SER A 187 9.73 -13.26 17.81
C SER A 187 8.37 -13.84 18.20
N PHE A 188 8.08 -15.07 17.79
CA PHE A 188 6.82 -15.73 18.13
C PHE A 188 7.05 -17.16 18.60
N ASP A 189 6.17 -17.61 19.49
CA ASP A 189 5.99 -19.01 19.85
C ASP A 189 4.51 -19.39 19.78
N ALA A 190 4.21 -20.49 19.11
CA ALA A 190 2.86 -21.02 19.06
C ALA A 190 2.68 -22.07 20.15
N GLN A 191 1.58 -21.95 20.89
CA GLN A 191 1.15 -22.91 21.90
C GLN A 191 -0.22 -23.46 21.52
N ILE A 192 -0.28 -24.75 21.24
CA ILE A 192 -1.51 -25.47 20.89
C ILE A 192 -1.70 -26.59 21.90
N ASP A 193 -2.59 -26.38 22.86
CA ASP A 193 -2.79 -27.21 24.05
C ASP A 193 -1.47 -27.48 24.81
N ASP A 194 -0.95 -28.70 24.76
CA ASP A 194 0.30 -29.13 25.37
C ASP A 194 1.52 -29.06 24.44
N ALA A 195 1.31 -28.79 23.15
CA ALA A 195 2.37 -28.57 22.18
C ALA A 195 2.84 -27.11 22.19
N LYS A 196 4.15 -26.91 22.20
CA LYS A 196 4.80 -25.60 22.05
C LYS A 196 5.89 -25.69 20.99
N THR A 197 5.94 -24.71 20.08
CA THR A 197 7.00 -24.56 19.07
C THR A 197 8.26 -23.96 19.68
N GLU A 198 9.37 -24.05 18.96
CA GLU A 198 10.53 -23.20 19.23
C GLU A 198 10.19 -21.73 18.97
N THR A 199 10.95 -20.82 19.57
CA THR A 199 10.80 -19.39 19.32
C THR A 199 11.45 -19.07 17.97
N LEU A 200 10.62 -18.64 17.02
CA LEU A 200 11.06 -18.22 15.69
C LEU A 200 11.06 -16.70 15.59
N THR A 201 12.00 -16.13 14.85
CA THR A 201 12.11 -14.68 14.64
C THR A 201 11.73 -14.29 13.22
N VAL A 202 10.85 -13.30 13.10
CA VAL A 202 10.43 -12.67 11.85
C VAL A 202 11.04 -11.27 11.77
N THR A 203 11.77 -11.00 10.70
CA THR A 203 12.35 -9.67 10.45
C THR A 203 11.36 -8.83 9.67
N ALA A 204 10.95 -7.69 10.23
CA ALA A 204 10.15 -6.70 9.54
C ALA A 204 11.06 -5.73 8.77
N ILE A 205 10.80 -5.60 7.48
CA ILE A 205 11.59 -4.82 6.53
C ILE A 205 10.81 -3.56 6.17
N GLU A 206 11.47 -2.40 6.29
CA GLU A 206 10.91 -1.14 5.82
C GLU A 206 10.66 -1.17 4.31
N ARG A 207 9.55 -0.61 3.85
CA ARG A 207 9.23 -0.55 2.42
C ARG A 207 9.94 0.62 1.72
N PRO A 208 10.28 0.50 0.43
CA PRO A 208 10.81 1.63 -0.33
C PRO A 208 9.76 2.74 -0.42
N THR A 209 10.19 3.97 -0.15
CA THR A 209 9.36 5.18 -0.21
C THR A 209 10.04 6.24 -1.05
N ILE A 210 9.24 7.04 -1.76
CA ILE A 210 9.74 8.15 -2.58
C ILE A 210 10.16 9.29 -1.63
N LYS A 211 11.46 9.59 -1.58
CA LYS A 211 12.00 10.74 -0.85
C LYS A 211 11.85 12.03 -1.64
N ASN A 212 12.16 11.97 -2.93
CA ASN A 212 12.09 13.12 -3.81
C ASN A 212 11.64 12.68 -5.20
N ILE A 213 10.89 13.54 -5.87
CA ILE A 213 10.50 13.33 -7.26
C ILE A 213 10.52 14.66 -7.99
N SER A 214 11.16 14.66 -9.15
CA SER A 214 11.27 15.82 -10.02
C SER A 214 11.07 15.39 -11.47
N ALA A 215 10.71 16.33 -12.33
CA ALA A 215 10.57 16.05 -13.75
C ALA A 215 11.28 17.13 -14.56
N THR A 216 12.09 16.73 -15.52
CA THR A 216 12.74 17.64 -16.46
C THR A 216 12.02 17.54 -17.80
N GLN A 217 11.39 18.62 -18.24
CA GLN A 217 10.73 18.71 -19.53
C GLN A 217 11.69 19.28 -20.57
N VAL A 218 11.88 18.54 -21.67
CA VAL A 218 12.52 19.01 -22.90
C VAL A 218 11.42 19.32 -23.91
N TYR A 219 11.28 20.59 -24.27
CA TYR A 219 10.25 21.03 -25.20
C TYR A 219 10.55 20.54 -26.63
N PRO A 220 9.51 20.40 -27.48
CA PRO A 220 9.70 20.13 -28.89
C PRO A 220 10.57 21.19 -29.58
N GLU A 221 11.33 20.77 -30.60
CA GLU A 221 12.30 21.62 -31.30
C GLU A 221 11.70 22.93 -31.83
N PHE A 222 10.45 22.89 -32.34
CA PHE A 222 9.76 24.06 -32.89
C PHE A 222 9.54 25.18 -31.86
N THR A 223 9.45 24.85 -30.58
CA THR A 223 9.21 25.84 -29.51
C THR A 223 10.45 26.69 -29.21
N LYS A 224 11.66 26.19 -29.51
CA LYS A 224 12.97 26.81 -29.21
C LYS A 224 13.14 27.21 -27.73
N GLN A 225 12.51 26.48 -26.81
CA GLN A 225 12.61 26.73 -25.37
C GLN A 225 13.68 25.85 -24.72
N SER A 226 14.33 26.38 -23.68
CA SER A 226 15.27 25.61 -22.86
C SER A 226 14.53 24.61 -21.97
N PRO A 227 15.15 23.47 -21.62
CA PRO A 227 14.57 22.51 -20.69
C PRO A 227 14.17 23.16 -19.36
N THR A 228 13.04 22.74 -18.80
CA THR A 228 12.52 23.26 -17.53
C THR A 228 12.37 22.13 -16.52
N ASN A 229 12.66 22.41 -15.25
CA ASN A 229 12.48 21.46 -14.15
C ASN A 229 11.17 21.74 -13.42
N HIS A 230 10.48 20.66 -13.06
CA HIS A 230 9.19 20.65 -12.39
C HIS A 230 9.29 19.85 -11.10
N VAL A 231 8.51 20.28 -10.10
CA VAL A 231 8.44 19.71 -8.76
C VAL A 231 7.03 19.22 -8.48
N PRO A 232 6.82 18.37 -7.46
CA PRO A 232 5.50 17.83 -7.15
C PRO A 232 4.52 18.97 -6.82
N GLY A 233 3.37 18.97 -7.50
CA GLY A 233 2.37 20.04 -7.40
C GLY A 233 2.40 21.05 -8.56
N ASP A 234 3.50 21.11 -9.32
CA ASP A 234 3.61 21.91 -10.56
C ASP A 234 4.08 21.04 -11.73
N PHE A 235 3.42 19.89 -11.90
CA PHE A 235 3.59 19.07 -13.10
C PHE A 235 2.70 19.58 -14.22
N THR A 236 3.10 20.72 -14.77
CA THR A 236 2.46 21.35 -15.91
C THR A 236 3.29 21.07 -17.16
N PHE A 237 2.81 20.20 -18.04
CA PHE A 237 3.59 19.74 -19.19
C PHE A 237 3.04 20.21 -20.54
N PHE A 238 3.95 20.44 -21.50
CA PHE A 238 3.58 20.80 -22.86
C PHE A 238 3.38 19.52 -23.72
N PRO A 239 2.26 19.40 -24.46
CA PRO A 239 2.04 18.31 -25.41
C PRO A 239 3.20 18.07 -26.38
N GLY A 240 3.56 16.81 -26.60
CA GLY A 240 4.65 16.44 -27.50
C GLY A 240 6.06 16.61 -26.93
N SER A 241 6.20 17.20 -25.73
CA SER A 241 7.48 17.28 -25.02
C SER A 241 7.96 15.92 -24.52
N GLU A 242 9.26 15.77 -24.37
CA GLU A 242 9.87 14.62 -23.70
C GLU A 242 10.15 14.99 -22.24
N VAL A 243 9.52 14.27 -21.32
CA VAL A 243 9.66 14.49 -19.89
C VAL A 243 10.44 13.34 -19.28
N THR A 244 11.51 13.67 -18.57
CA THR A 244 12.31 12.74 -17.79
C THR A 244 11.94 12.89 -16.32
N ILE A 245 11.28 11.87 -15.76
CA ILE A 245 10.88 11.82 -14.35
C ILE A 245 12.03 11.18 -13.57
N ASN A 246 12.60 11.94 -12.64
CA ASN A 246 13.67 11.49 -11.74
C ASN A 246 13.07 11.23 -10.36
N ILE A 247 13.30 10.03 -9.84
CA ILE A 247 12.76 9.55 -8.56
C ILE A 247 13.93 9.15 -7.68
N GLU A 248 13.92 9.65 -6.44
CA GLU A 248 14.85 9.27 -5.39
C GLU A 248 14.09 8.46 -4.32
N SER A 249 14.55 7.24 -4.08
CA SER A 249 13.99 6.30 -3.10
C SER A 249 14.75 6.36 -1.77
N SER A 250 14.06 6.04 -0.68
CA SER A 250 14.67 5.83 0.63
C SER A 250 15.60 4.62 0.68
N LYS A 251 15.31 3.59 -0.13
CA LYS A 251 16.03 2.32 -0.23
C LYS A 251 16.55 2.04 -1.63
N GLU A 252 17.50 1.11 -1.74
CA GLU A 252 18.00 0.62 -3.02
C GLU A 252 16.89 -0.14 -3.75
N LEU A 253 16.68 0.23 -5.02
CA LEU A 253 15.65 -0.32 -5.88
C LEU A 253 16.22 -1.48 -6.70
N ASP A 254 15.40 -2.51 -6.85
CA ASP A 254 15.62 -3.54 -7.86
C ASP A 254 14.86 -3.20 -9.15
N SER A 255 13.59 -2.82 -8.99
CA SER A 255 12.75 -2.40 -10.10
C SER A 255 11.70 -1.36 -9.65
N GLY A 256 10.98 -0.81 -10.62
CA GLY A 256 9.85 0.06 -10.33
C GLY A 256 9.02 0.27 -11.58
N ASN A 257 7.76 0.65 -11.39
CA ASN A 257 6.79 0.82 -12.46
C ASN A 257 6.04 2.13 -12.28
N LEU A 258 5.87 2.85 -13.38
CA LEU A 258 5.10 4.07 -13.45
C LEU A 258 3.78 3.78 -14.18
N LYS A 259 2.67 3.91 -13.46
CA LYS A 259 1.33 3.70 -13.97
C LYS A 259 0.67 5.05 -14.24
N PHE A 260 0.22 5.28 -15.46
CA PHE A 260 -0.45 6.52 -15.84
C PHE A 260 -1.93 6.50 -15.48
N LEU A 261 -2.49 7.67 -15.21
CA LEU A 261 -3.92 7.87 -14.98
C LEU A 261 -4.52 8.54 -16.20
N GLY A 262 -5.42 7.83 -16.87
CA GLY A 262 -6.06 8.22 -18.13
C GLY A 262 -5.52 7.50 -19.37
N LEU A 263 -4.38 6.79 -19.22
CA LEU A 263 -3.85 5.85 -20.21
C LEU A 263 -3.68 4.50 -19.53
N ASP A 264 -4.19 3.43 -20.15
CA ASP A 264 -4.06 2.06 -19.62
C ASP A 264 -2.69 1.46 -19.96
N ASN A 265 -1.64 2.24 -19.70
CA ASN A 265 -0.26 1.88 -19.98
C ASN A 265 0.58 1.97 -18.70
N GLN A 266 1.51 1.05 -18.56
CA GLN A 266 2.50 1.03 -17.49
C GLN A 266 3.89 1.05 -18.11
N MET A 267 4.79 1.83 -17.53
CA MET A 267 6.15 1.96 -18.01
C MET A 267 7.13 1.59 -16.90
N PRO A 268 8.07 0.66 -17.14
CA PRO A 268 9.09 0.33 -16.17
C PRO A 268 10.04 1.53 -15.97
N LEU A 269 10.50 1.70 -14.73
CA LEU A 269 11.56 2.65 -14.38
C LEU A 269 12.92 2.04 -14.73
N SER A 270 13.80 2.87 -15.28
CA SER A 270 15.21 2.53 -15.43
C SER A 270 15.93 2.90 -14.14
N VAL A 271 16.30 1.89 -13.34
CA VAL A 271 17.10 2.10 -12.12
C VAL A 271 18.55 2.42 -12.51
N ASN A 272 19.15 3.41 -11.84
CA ASN A 272 20.53 3.81 -12.08
C ASN A 272 21.51 2.78 -11.47
N GLU A 273 22.40 2.19 -12.28
CA GLU A 273 23.37 1.19 -11.81
C GLU A 273 24.41 1.76 -10.84
N ALA A 274 24.77 3.04 -10.98
CA ALA A 274 25.75 3.70 -10.12
C ALA A 274 25.15 4.12 -8.76
N ASN A 275 23.86 4.46 -8.75
CA ASN A 275 23.11 4.77 -7.54
C ASN A 275 21.73 4.10 -7.59
N LYS A 276 21.63 2.89 -7.02
CA LYS A 276 20.39 2.10 -7.03
C LYS A 276 19.21 2.76 -6.30
N LYS A 277 19.41 3.88 -5.62
CA LYS A 277 18.32 4.66 -5.01
C LYS A 277 17.63 5.60 -6.00
N GLU A 278 18.19 5.76 -7.20
CA GLU A 278 17.64 6.63 -8.23
C GLU A 278 16.99 5.82 -9.35
N GLY A 279 15.78 6.24 -9.75
CA GLY A 279 15.06 5.70 -10.88
C GLY A 279 14.70 6.80 -11.87
N VAL A 280 14.79 6.49 -13.17
CA VAL A 280 14.48 7.43 -14.25
C VAL A 280 13.44 6.82 -15.19
N ALA A 281 12.42 7.61 -15.51
CA ALA A 281 11.41 7.28 -16.53
C ALA A 281 11.39 8.37 -17.60
N LYS A 282 11.49 7.99 -18.88
CA LYS A 282 11.35 8.92 -20.01
C LYS A 282 10.01 8.71 -20.69
N ILE A 283 9.18 9.74 -20.70
CA ILE A 283 7.86 9.73 -21.33
C ILE A 283 7.77 10.83 -22.38
N LYS A 284 7.14 10.51 -23.51
CA LYS A 284 6.63 11.51 -24.44
C LYS A 284 5.20 11.89 -24.05
N ILE A 285 4.96 13.17 -23.78
CA ILE A 285 3.67 13.67 -23.31
C ILE A 285 2.65 13.63 -24.47
N PRO A 286 1.53 12.90 -24.33
CA PRO A 286 0.51 12.84 -25.38
C PRO A 286 -0.31 14.12 -25.41
N SER A 287 -0.99 14.35 -26.53
CA SER A 287 -1.78 15.56 -26.77
C SER A 287 -3.06 15.64 -25.95
N GLN A 288 -3.59 14.49 -25.51
CA GLN A 288 -4.82 14.38 -24.74
C GLN A 288 -4.73 13.21 -23.75
N SER A 289 -5.62 13.21 -22.74
CA SER A 289 -5.91 12.07 -21.84
C SER A 289 -4.91 11.76 -20.71
N LEU A 290 -3.85 12.55 -20.50
CA LEU A 290 -2.97 12.37 -19.33
C LEU A 290 -3.41 13.25 -18.16
N SER A 291 -3.88 12.64 -17.07
CA SER A 291 -4.37 13.36 -15.87
C SER A 291 -3.43 13.26 -14.66
N GLY A 292 -2.54 12.28 -14.67
CA GLY A 292 -1.60 12.05 -13.58
C GLY A 292 -0.87 10.73 -13.72
N PHE A 293 -0.08 10.39 -12.71
CA PHE A 293 0.63 9.11 -12.63
C PHE A 293 0.83 8.68 -11.18
N SER A 294 1.02 7.38 -10.98
CA SER A 294 1.42 6.78 -9.71
C SER A 294 2.68 5.95 -9.92
N VAL A 295 3.56 5.95 -8.93
CA VAL A 295 4.84 5.24 -8.97
C VAL A 295 4.79 4.08 -7.97
N SER A 296 5.04 2.87 -8.46
CA SER A 296 5.30 1.67 -7.67
C SER A 296 6.80 1.40 -7.66
N LEU A 297 7.38 1.11 -6.51
CA LEU A 297 8.80 0.78 -6.35
C LEU A 297 8.92 -0.61 -5.75
N THR A 298 9.98 -1.35 -6.11
CA THR A 298 10.32 -2.65 -5.54
C THR A 298 11.81 -2.62 -5.16
N ASP A 299 12.12 -2.96 -3.91
CA ASP A 299 13.49 -2.95 -3.40
C ASP A 299 14.26 -4.26 -3.67
N SER A 300 15.55 -4.27 -3.31
CA SER A 300 16.42 -5.46 -3.45
C SER A 300 16.05 -6.62 -2.52
N GLU A 301 15.15 -6.41 -1.57
CA GLU A 301 14.62 -7.45 -0.67
C GLU A 301 13.22 -7.91 -1.09
N GLU A 302 12.84 -7.64 -2.34
CA GLU A 302 11.54 -7.99 -2.94
C GLU A 302 10.34 -7.32 -2.25
N MET A 303 10.55 -6.18 -1.58
CA MET A 303 9.49 -5.41 -0.93
C MET A 303 8.97 -4.31 -1.85
N ASP A 304 7.65 -4.33 -2.07
CA ASP A 304 6.96 -3.30 -2.84
C ASP A 304 6.68 -2.02 -2.02
N SER A 305 6.48 -0.90 -2.70
CA SER A 305 5.94 0.31 -2.07
C SER A 305 4.46 0.14 -1.76
N LYS A 306 4.02 0.61 -0.57
CA LYS A 306 2.61 0.63 -0.16
C LYS A 306 2.07 2.05 -0.25
N ASN A 307 0.80 2.21 -0.64
CA ASN A 307 0.11 3.51 -0.78
C ASN A 307 0.80 4.48 -1.76
N ASN A 308 0.85 4.10 -3.03
CA ASN A 308 1.51 4.91 -4.06
C ASN A 308 0.85 6.28 -4.20
N ALA A 309 1.64 7.34 -4.03
CA ALA A 309 1.18 8.71 -4.22
C ALA A 309 0.75 8.94 -5.67
N ILE A 310 -0.41 9.61 -5.83
CA ILE A 310 -0.91 10.03 -7.13
C ILE A 310 -0.44 11.46 -7.38
N TYR A 311 0.38 11.64 -8.40
CA TYR A 311 0.85 12.93 -8.88
C TYR A 311 -0.05 13.41 -10.01
N LYS A 312 -0.73 14.54 -9.79
CA LYS A 312 -1.58 15.16 -10.82
C LYS A 312 -0.71 15.85 -11.86
N ILE A 313 -1.08 15.70 -13.13
CA ILE A 313 -0.46 16.39 -14.27
C ILE A 313 -1.49 17.34 -14.87
N SER A 314 -1.04 18.55 -15.21
CA SER A 314 -1.80 19.49 -16.03
C SER A 314 -1.15 19.61 -17.41
N LEU A 315 -1.93 19.46 -18.47
CA LEU A 315 -1.43 19.66 -19.83
C LEU A 315 -1.71 21.09 -20.28
N LEU A 316 -0.68 21.76 -20.82
CA LEU A 316 -0.87 23.05 -21.50
C LEU A 316 -1.57 22.83 -22.84
N THR A 317 -2.54 23.66 -23.15
CA THR A 317 -3.17 23.67 -24.47
C THR A 317 -2.42 24.62 -25.38
N ASP A 318 -2.00 24.13 -26.54
CA ASP A 318 -1.43 24.99 -27.59
C ASP A 318 -2.56 25.67 -28.36
N LEU A 319 -2.41 26.97 -28.63
CA LEU A 319 -3.44 27.76 -29.31
C LEU A 319 -3.14 27.75 -30.81
N PRO A 320 -4.15 27.58 -31.68
CA PRO A 320 -3.94 27.65 -33.12
C PRO A 320 -3.55 29.07 -33.55
N PRO A 321 -2.90 29.22 -34.73
CA PRO A 321 -2.53 30.52 -35.26
C PRO A 321 -3.76 31.41 -35.46
N GLU A 322 -3.65 32.72 -35.32
CA GLU A 322 -4.75 33.64 -35.67
C GLU A 322 -4.56 34.14 -37.10
N ILE A 323 -5.55 33.96 -37.97
CA ILE A 323 -5.50 34.44 -39.36
C ILE A 323 -6.71 35.32 -39.70
N ARG A 324 -6.44 36.46 -40.33
CA ARG A 324 -7.47 37.42 -40.76
C ARG A 324 -7.21 37.93 -42.17
N ILE A 325 -8.30 38.18 -42.90
CA ILE A 325 -8.27 38.85 -44.20
C ILE A 325 -8.35 40.35 -43.94
N THR A 326 -7.34 41.11 -44.34
CA THR A 326 -7.30 42.58 -44.15
C THR A 326 -7.89 43.31 -45.36
N TYR A 327 -7.92 42.67 -46.52
CA TYR A 327 -8.57 43.15 -47.73
C TYR A 327 -9.00 41.97 -48.62
N PRO A 328 -10.21 41.97 -49.21
CA PRO A 328 -11.26 43.00 -49.09
C PRO A 328 -11.93 43.04 -47.71
N LYS A 329 -12.46 44.20 -47.31
CA LYS A 329 -13.13 44.40 -46.01
C LYS A 329 -14.62 44.02 -46.00
N ARG A 330 -15.22 43.84 -47.19
CA ARG A 330 -16.64 43.53 -47.33
C ARG A 330 -16.84 42.01 -47.32
N SER A 331 -17.94 41.56 -46.73
CA SER A 331 -18.34 40.15 -46.70
C SER A 331 -18.69 39.59 -48.08
N GLU A 332 -19.17 40.44 -49.00
CA GLU A 332 -19.48 40.09 -50.38
C GLU A 332 -18.81 41.07 -51.35
N GLU A 333 -18.13 40.55 -52.37
CA GLU A 333 -17.49 41.35 -53.42
C GLU A 333 -17.96 40.89 -54.81
N LEU A 334 -18.42 41.84 -55.63
CA LEU A 334 -18.83 41.57 -57.00
C LEU A 334 -17.60 41.47 -57.91
N VAL A 335 -17.48 40.42 -58.71
CA VAL A 335 -16.31 40.18 -59.57
C VAL A 335 -16.73 39.81 -60.98
N THR A 336 -15.88 40.08 -61.98
CA THR A 336 -16.12 39.60 -63.36
C THR A 336 -15.42 38.26 -63.59
N ARG A 337 -15.84 37.54 -64.65
CA ARG A 337 -15.33 36.20 -64.99
C ARG A 337 -13.80 36.10 -65.14
N LYS A 338 -13.13 37.20 -65.49
CA LYS A 338 -11.67 37.29 -65.71
C LYS A 338 -10.99 38.25 -64.73
N ALA A 339 -11.63 38.55 -63.61
CA ALA A 339 -11.06 39.45 -62.61
C ALA A 339 -9.88 38.80 -61.88
N THR A 340 -8.92 39.64 -61.49
CA THR A 340 -7.89 39.29 -60.51
C THR A 340 -8.27 39.93 -59.19
N LEU A 341 -8.54 39.12 -58.16
CA LEU A 341 -8.87 39.59 -56.83
C LEU A 341 -7.60 39.65 -55.98
N LEU A 342 -7.29 40.83 -55.44
CA LEU A 342 -6.22 40.99 -54.46
C LEU A 342 -6.75 40.61 -53.07
N ILE A 343 -6.13 39.61 -52.44
CA ILE A 343 -6.42 39.21 -51.06
C ILE A 343 -5.20 39.60 -50.22
N LYS A 344 -5.38 40.48 -49.24
CA LYS A 344 -4.35 40.76 -48.23
C LYS A 344 -4.73 40.06 -46.94
N TYR A 345 -3.76 39.45 -46.29
CA TYR A 345 -3.99 38.70 -45.08
C TYR A 345 -2.86 38.89 -44.08
N GLU A 346 -3.20 38.67 -42.82
CA GLU A 346 -2.26 38.68 -41.72
C GLU A 346 -2.48 37.43 -40.87
N ALA A 347 -1.41 36.71 -40.58
CA ALA A 347 -1.40 35.55 -39.70
C ALA A 347 -0.38 35.76 -38.58
N ILE A 348 -0.79 35.50 -37.34
CA ILE A 348 0.01 35.69 -36.12
C ILE A 348 0.01 34.37 -35.33
N ASP A 349 1.17 33.92 -34.92
CA ASP A 349 1.31 32.79 -34.02
C ASP A 349 2.49 32.95 -33.05
N ARG A 350 2.38 32.35 -31.86
CA ARG A 350 3.42 32.40 -30.83
C ARG A 350 4.69 31.65 -31.24
N PHE A 351 4.53 30.51 -31.92
CA PHE A 351 5.61 29.61 -32.30
C PHE A 351 5.99 29.70 -33.78
N GLY A 352 5.09 30.22 -34.62
CA GLY A 352 5.30 30.51 -36.03
C GLY A 352 4.24 29.85 -36.92
N VAL A 353 3.85 30.54 -37.98
CA VAL A 353 2.85 30.05 -38.94
C VAL A 353 3.53 29.19 -40.01
N ASN A 354 3.19 27.89 -40.06
CA ASN A 354 3.82 26.93 -40.96
C ASN A 354 3.32 27.06 -42.40
N SER A 355 2.00 27.01 -42.57
CA SER A 355 1.36 27.05 -43.89
C SER A 355 0.11 27.91 -43.87
N ILE A 356 -0.17 28.56 -45.00
CA ILE A 356 -1.40 29.31 -45.24
C ILE A 356 -1.98 28.84 -46.57
N ASN A 357 -3.24 28.40 -46.52
CA ASN A 357 -3.96 27.86 -47.66
C ASN A 357 -5.24 28.66 -47.89
N LEU A 358 -5.47 29.08 -49.13
CA LEU A 358 -6.75 29.62 -49.57
C LEU A 358 -7.67 28.45 -49.91
N LYS A 359 -8.77 28.34 -49.18
CA LYS A 359 -9.83 27.39 -49.50
C LYS A 359 -11.00 28.15 -50.12
N TYR A 360 -11.56 27.58 -51.18
CA TYR A 360 -12.80 28.09 -51.74
C TYR A 360 -13.75 26.96 -52.11
N LYS A 361 -15.03 27.27 -52.03
CA LYS A 361 -16.14 26.41 -52.37
C LYS A 361 -17.08 27.16 -53.30
N ARG A 362 -17.47 26.52 -54.39
CA ARG A 362 -18.55 26.99 -55.27
C ARG A 362 -19.77 26.13 -54.98
N GLU A 363 -20.91 26.73 -54.63
CA GLU A 363 -22.19 26.10 -54.21
C GLU A 363 -22.15 24.58 -53.89
N GLU A 364 -22.13 23.72 -54.92
CA GLU A 364 -22.17 22.24 -54.80
C GLU A 364 -20.87 21.50 -55.14
N ASN A 365 -19.77 22.21 -55.40
CA ASN A 365 -18.47 21.62 -55.71
C ASN A 365 -17.66 21.27 -54.45
N GLU A 366 -16.68 20.38 -54.63
CA GLU A 366 -15.67 20.08 -53.62
C GLU A 366 -14.84 21.32 -53.24
N ILE A 367 -14.36 21.35 -52.00
CA ILE A 367 -13.51 22.43 -51.49
C ILE A 367 -12.15 22.32 -52.19
N VAL A 368 -11.78 23.37 -52.91
CA VAL A 368 -10.48 23.45 -53.56
C VAL A 368 -9.52 24.22 -52.67
N THR A 369 -8.32 23.66 -52.49
CA THR A 369 -7.26 24.24 -51.66
C THR A 369 -6.13 24.77 -52.55
N ILE A 370 -5.77 26.03 -52.37
CA ILE A 370 -4.64 26.69 -53.05
C ILE A 370 -3.61 27.06 -51.99
N PRO A 371 -2.38 26.50 -52.04
CA PRO A 371 -1.32 26.91 -51.12
C PRO A 371 -0.85 28.32 -51.48
N LEU A 372 -0.96 29.25 -50.52
CA LEU A 372 -0.52 30.63 -50.71
C LEU A 372 0.97 30.79 -50.44
N MET A 373 1.49 30.00 -49.49
CA MET A 373 2.90 29.95 -49.17
C MET A 373 3.57 28.81 -49.95
N LYS A 374 4.66 29.14 -50.67
CA LYS A 374 5.46 28.15 -51.42
C LYS A 374 6.53 27.47 -50.58
N GLU A 375 6.96 28.11 -49.49
CA GLU A 375 7.93 27.59 -48.53
C GLU A 375 7.34 27.71 -47.13
N GLU A 376 7.51 26.67 -46.34
CA GLU A 376 7.14 26.68 -44.92
C GLU A 376 7.93 27.78 -44.20
N SER A 377 7.22 28.63 -43.46
CA SER A 377 7.85 29.69 -42.68
C SER A 377 7.71 29.37 -41.19
N SER A 378 8.63 29.89 -40.38
CA SER A 378 8.53 29.86 -38.91
C SER A 378 8.44 31.29 -38.35
N LYS A 379 7.95 32.22 -39.17
CA LYS A 379 7.74 33.61 -38.75
C LYS A 379 6.52 33.69 -37.85
N LYS A 380 6.67 34.40 -36.73
CA LYS A 380 5.60 34.66 -35.76
C LYS A 380 4.48 35.53 -36.32
N GLN A 381 4.79 36.35 -37.31
CA GLN A 381 3.83 37.22 -37.98
C GLN A 381 4.14 37.23 -39.47
N ILE A 382 3.10 37.00 -40.27
CA ILE A 382 3.15 37.03 -41.73
C ILE A 382 2.07 38.00 -42.18
N SER A 383 2.47 39.01 -42.94
CA SER A 383 1.57 39.91 -43.65
C SER A 383 1.96 39.84 -45.12
N ASP A 384 1.06 39.34 -45.96
CA ASP A 384 1.33 39.16 -47.38
C ASP A 384 0.06 39.43 -48.21
N SER A 385 0.21 39.45 -49.53
CA SER A 385 -0.85 39.64 -50.47
C SER A 385 -0.82 38.61 -51.59
N TYR A 386 -1.97 38.08 -51.94
CA TYR A 386 -2.15 37.10 -53.00
C TYR A 386 -3.06 37.65 -54.09
N GLU A 387 -2.59 37.61 -55.33
CA GLU A 387 -3.38 37.95 -56.51
C GLU A 387 -4.08 36.70 -57.06
N TRP A 388 -5.36 36.56 -56.73
CA TRP A 388 -6.15 35.43 -57.17
C TRP A 388 -6.75 35.68 -58.55
N ASN A 389 -6.17 35.06 -59.58
CA ASN A 389 -6.68 35.12 -60.95
C ASN A 389 -7.85 34.16 -61.17
N LEU A 390 -9.07 34.68 -61.09
CA LEU A 390 -10.31 33.92 -61.26
C LEU A 390 -10.49 33.39 -62.69
N GLY A 391 -9.89 34.06 -63.68
CA GLY A 391 -9.93 33.62 -65.08
C GLY A 391 -9.07 32.38 -65.37
N SER A 392 -8.19 32.00 -64.45
CA SER A 392 -7.27 30.85 -64.58
C SER A 392 -7.79 29.56 -63.93
N LEU A 393 -8.99 29.61 -63.33
CA LEU A 393 -9.62 28.46 -62.69
C LEU A 393 -9.94 27.39 -63.74
N LYS A 394 -9.58 26.13 -63.45
CA LYS A 394 -9.77 24.98 -64.37
C LYS A 394 -11.23 24.79 -64.76
N THR A 395 -12.15 25.08 -63.85
CA THR A 395 -13.59 25.11 -64.08
C THR A 395 -13.98 26.56 -64.36
N GLY A 396 -14.13 26.93 -65.63
CA GLY A 396 -14.44 28.30 -66.02
C GLY A 396 -15.68 28.85 -65.27
N LEU A 397 -15.62 30.14 -64.91
CA LEU A 397 -16.70 30.83 -64.20
C LEU A 397 -17.81 31.28 -65.15
N SER A 398 -19.05 31.20 -64.67
CA SER A 398 -20.27 31.71 -65.32
C SER A 398 -20.83 32.90 -64.55
N GLU A 399 -21.59 33.75 -65.23
CA GLU A 399 -22.27 34.89 -64.58
C GLU A 399 -23.38 34.36 -63.67
N GLY A 400 -23.50 34.94 -62.48
CA GLY A 400 -24.38 34.47 -61.41
C GLY A 400 -23.75 33.50 -60.42
N ASP A 401 -22.54 32.98 -60.70
CA ASP A 401 -21.86 32.06 -59.78
C ASP A 401 -21.54 32.73 -58.43
N GLN A 402 -21.77 32.00 -57.34
CA GLN A 402 -21.34 32.37 -56.00
C GLN A 402 -20.18 31.49 -55.52
N ILE A 403 -19.11 32.13 -55.03
CA ILE A 403 -17.92 31.47 -54.50
C ILE A 403 -17.73 31.90 -53.05
N GLU A 404 -17.70 30.97 -52.12
CA GLU A 404 -17.28 31.21 -50.73
C GLU A 404 -15.78 30.92 -50.61
N TYR A 405 -15.01 31.79 -49.97
CA TYR A 405 -13.60 31.58 -49.72
C TYR A 405 -13.19 31.99 -48.31
N TRP A 406 -12.18 31.31 -47.77
CA TRP A 406 -11.55 31.61 -46.49
C TRP A 406 -10.09 31.17 -46.53
N LEU A 407 -9.30 31.67 -45.59
CA LEU A 407 -7.92 31.26 -45.39
C LEU A 407 -7.84 30.30 -44.22
N GLU A 408 -7.01 29.27 -44.34
CA GLU A 408 -6.62 28.42 -43.22
C GLU A 408 -5.14 28.57 -42.95
N ALA A 409 -4.80 28.78 -41.69
CA ALA A 409 -3.43 28.77 -41.20
C ALA A 409 -3.20 27.53 -40.33
N SER A 410 -2.03 26.92 -40.47
CA SER A 410 -1.58 25.83 -39.60
C SER A 410 -0.26 26.19 -38.92
N ASP A 411 -0.09 25.73 -37.68
CA ASP A 411 1.19 25.80 -36.98
C ASP A 411 2.09 24.59 -37.28
N GLN A 412 3.23 24.51 -36.57
CA GLN A 412 4.21 23.42 -36.66
C GLN A 412 3.98 22.32 -35.62
N ASN A 413 2.80 22.26 -34.99
CA ASN A 413 2.58 21.35 -33.87
C ASN A 413 2.50 19.89 -34.35
N ILE A 414 3.39 19.06 -33.77
CA ILE A 414 3.55 17.64 -34.08
C ILE A 414 2.44 16.78 -33.45
N SER A 415 1.80 17.31 -32.41
CA SER A 415 0.85 16.60 -31.55
C SER A 415 -0.59 16.61 -32.09
N GLY A 416 -0.84 17.35 -33.17
CA GLY A 416 -2.12 17.49 -33.87
C GLY A 416 -2.10 18.79 -34.68
N LEU A 417 -2.63 18.78 -35.91
CA LEU A 417 -2.68 19.99 -36.72
C LEU A 417 -3.60 21.01 -36.06
N ASN A 418 -3.02 22.03 -35.44
CA ASN A 418 -3.72 23.18 -34.92
C ASN A 418 -4.00 24.12 -36.09
N ILE A 419 -5.22 24.01 -36.63
CA ILE A 419 -5.67 24.77 -37.79
C ILE A 419 -6.67 25.82 -37.32
N SER A 420 -6.51 27.04 -37.81
CA SER A 420 -7.52 28.09 -37.71
C SER A 420 -8.02 28.47 -39.08
N SER A 421 -9.22 29.05 -39.12
CA SER A 421 -9.82 29.59 -40.33
C SER A 421 -10.14 31.06 -40.14
N SER A 422 -9.98 31.84 -41.20
CA SER A 422 -10.47 33.22 -41.24
C SER A 422 -11.99 33.26 -41.32
N GLU A 423 -12.53 34.48 -41.28
CA GLU A 423 -13.90 34.71 -41.74
C GLU A 423 -14.09 34.23 -43.18
N LYS A 424 -15.31 33.77 -43.46
CA LYS A 424 -15.74 33.34 -44.79
C LYS A 424 -16.29 34.54 -45.55
N LEU A 425 -15.71 34.81 -46.71
CA LEU A 425 -16.11 35.88 -47.59
C LEU A 425 -16.73 35.28 -48.87
N SER A 426 -17.63 36.02 -49.50
CA SER A 426 -18.32 35.59 -50.70
C SER A 426 -17.97 36.46 -51.90
N LEU A 427 -17.86 35.83 -53.06
CA LEU A 427 -17.72 36.48 -54.35
C LEU A 427 -18.93 36.14 -55.20
N LYS A 428 -19.52 37.16 -55.82
CA LYS A 428 -20.60 36.97 -56.79
C LYS A 428 -20.11 37.39 -58.17
N VAL A 429 -20.16 36.46 -59.11
CA VAL A 429 -19.73 36.71 -60.49
C VAL A 429 -20.83 37.47 -61.22
N VAL A 430 -20.53 38.68 -61.68
CA VAL A 430 -21.49 39.58 -62.34
C VAL A 430 -21.00 40.01 -63.71
N THR A 431 -21.90 40.60 -64.48
CA THR A 431 -21.56 41.20 -65.78
C THR A 431 -20.61 42.41 -65.59
N PRO A 432 -19.81 42.77 -66.63
CA PRO A 432 -18.99 43.97 -66.58
C PRO A 432 -19.79 45.27 -66.40
N GLU A 433 -21.06 45.31 -66.82
CA GLU A 433 -21.95 46.47 -66.64
C GLU A 433 -22.39 46.61 -65.19
N GLU A 434 -22.85 45.52 -64.57
CA GLU A 434 -23.20 45.49 -63.15
C GLU A 434 -22.01 45.82 -62.26
N LYS A 435 -20.81 45.32 -62.59
CA LYS A 435 -19.59 45.68 -61.82
C LYS A 435 -19.25 47.16 -61.97
N ARG A 436 -19.42 47.75 -63.15
CA ARG A 436 -19.22 49.20 -63.32
C ARG A 436 -20.22 50.00 -62.50
N ALA A 437 -21.48 49.58 -62.48
CA ALA A 437 -22.51 50.21 -61.66
C ALA A 437 -22.16 50.14 -60.16
N ASP A 438 -21.70 48.99 -59.66
CA ASP A 438 -21.20 48.83 -58.28
C ASP A 438 -20.04 49.77 -57.99
N LEU A 439 -19.03 49.84 -58.87
CA LEU A 439 -17.87 50.71 -58.67
C LEU A 439 -18.24 52.20 -58.70
N LEU A 440 -19.17 52.61 -59.57
CA LEU A 440 -19.70 53.97 -59.60
C LEU A 440 -20.48 54.29 -58.33
N GLY A 441 -21.34 53.38 -57.86
CA GLY A 441 -22.03 53.49 -56.59
C GLY A 441 -21.05 53.68 -55.42
N ARG A 442 -20.02 52.82 -55.34
CA ARG A 442 -18.97 52.92 -54.31
C ARG A 442 -18.19 54.23 -54.36
N THR A 443 -17.93 54.74 -55.56
CA THR A 443 -17.24 56.02 -55.74
C THR A 443 -18.13 57.17 -55.26
N SER A 444 -19.43 57.12 -55.57
CA SER A 444 -20.41 58.10 -55.08
C SER A 444 -20.53 58.07 -53.55
N ASP A 445 -20.61 56.88 -52.94
CA ASP A 445 -20.69 56.72 -51.48
C ASP A 445 -19.41 57.25 -50.80
N ALA A 446 -18.24 56.94 -51.38
CA ALA A 446 -16.97 57.43 -50.86
C ALA A 446 -16.88 58.96 -50.92
N LEU A 447 -17.30 59.57 -52.04
CA LEU A 447 -17.36 61.03 -52.18
C LEU A 447 -18.35 61.66 -51.17
N GLY A 448 -19.53 61.05 -50.99
CA GLY A 448 -20.50 61.50 -50.00
C GLY A 448 -19.96 61.48 -48.58
N SER A 449 -19.21 60.44 -48.20
CA SER A 449 -18.58 60.36 -46.87
C SER A 449 -17.48 61.41 -46.65
N VAL A 450 -16.79 61.83 -47.72
CA VAL A 450 -15.79 62.91 -47.67
C VAL A 450 -16.47 64.26 -47.53
N ASP A 451 -17.56 64.49 -48.25
CA ASP A 451 -18.36 65.73 -48.16
C ASP A 451 -18.97 65.86 -46.76
N GLU A 452 -19.47 64.77 -46.17
CA GLU A 452 -19.98 64.73 -44.80
C GLU A 452 -18.89 65.06 -43.78
N ALA A 453 -17.73 64.42 -43.87
CA ALA A 453 -16.59 64.71 -42.99
C ALA A 453 -16.09 66.17 -43.11
N THR A 454 -16.15 66.73 -44.32
CA THR A 454 -15.77 68.13 -44.57
C THR A 454 -16.79 69.10 -43.95
N ASN A 455 -18.09 68.83 -44.09
CA ASN A 455 -19.14 69.60 -43.44
C ASN A 455 -19.04 69.53 -41.91
N ASP A 456 -18.77 68.36 -41.35
CA ASP A 456 -18.55 68.18 -39.92
C ASP A 456 -17.36 69.00 -39.43
N GLN A 457 -16.26 69.03 -40.20
CA GLN A 457 -15.10 69.86 -39.89
C GLN A 457 -15.43 71.36 -39.96
N GLU A 458 -16.22 71.80 -40.94
CA GLU A 458 -16.64 73.20 -41.05
C GLU A 458 -17.55 73.60 -39.88
N ASN A 459 -18.47 72.73 -39.49
CA ASN A 459 -19.35 72.93 -38.32
C ASN A 459 -18.54 73.00 -37.03
N LEU A 460 -17.58 72.08 -36.83
CA LEU A 460 -16.65 72.11 -35.69
C LEU A 460 -15.85 73.41 -35.63
N ASN A 461 -15.36 73.91 -36.77
CA ASN A 461 -14.64 75.18 -36.83
C ASN A 461 -15.53 76.37 -36.46
N LYS A 462 -16.78 76.41 -36.96
CA LYS A 462 -17.75 77.45 -36.59
C LYS A 462 -18.09 77.42 -35.10
N ASP A 463 -18.26 76.23 -34.53
CA ASP A 463 -18.50 76.06 -33.10
C ASP A 463 -17.30 76.55 -32.28
N LEU A 464 -16.08 76.19 -32.67
CA LEU A 464 -14.84 76.68 -32.04
C LEU A 464 -14.73 78.22 -32.14
N GLU A 465 -15.01 78.82 -33.30
CA GLU A 465 -15.03 80.28 -33.45
C GLU A 465 -16.07 80.95 -32.53
N SER A 466 -17.25 80.33 -32.39
CA SER A 466 -18.31 80.85 -31.51
C SER A 466 -17.89 80.81 -30.04
N ILE A 467 -17.18 79.74 -29.63
CA ILE A 467 -16.64 79.58 -28.27
C ILE A 467 -15.53 80.60 -28.02
N ILE A 468 -14.63 80.80 -28.98
CA ILE A 468 -13.55 81.80 -28.89
C ILE A 468 -14.14 83.22 -28.79
N ARG A 469 -15.15 83.55 -29.61
CA ARG A 469 -15.83 84.86 -29.54
C ARG A 469 -16.54 85.08 -28.21
N LYS A 470 -17.21 84.06 -27.65
CA LYS A 470 -17.82 84.15 -26.31
C LYS A 470 -16.80 84.38 -25.19
N ASN A 471 -15.59 83.83 -25.34
CA ASN A 471 -14.53 83.93 -24.34
C ASN A 471 -13.55 85.10 -24.56
N THR A 472 -13.72 85.91 -25.60
CA THR A 472 -12.87 87.09 -25.84
C THR A 472 -13.43 88.31 -25.07
N PRO A 473 -12.70 88.87 -24.09
CA PRO A 473 -13.20 89.98 -23.28
C PRO A 473 -13.26 91.28 -24.09
N ILE A 474 -14.43 91.92 -24.10
CA ILE A 474 -14.65 93.22 -24.74
C ILE A 474 -13.85 94.28 -23.96
N LYS A 475 -12.74 94.79 -24.54
CA LYS A 475 -12.12 96.04 -24.09
C LYS A 475 -13.09 97.19 -24.37
N LYS A 476 -13.74 97.71 -23.34
CA LYS A 476 -14.39 99.02 -23.38
C LYS A 476 -13.32 100.10 -23.30
N ASN A 477 -13.25 100.95 -24.33
CA ASN A 477 -12.56 102.24 -24.28
C ASN A 477 -13.23 103.18 -23.28
#